data_AF-A0A7K2XNH7-F1
#
_entry.id   AF-A0A7K2XNH7-F1
#
_cell.length_a   1.000
_cell.length_b   1.000
_cell.length_c   1.000
_cell.angle_alpha   90.00
_cell.angle_beta   90.00
_cell.angle_gamma   90.00
#
_symmetry.space_group_name_H-M   'P 1'
#
loop_
_entity.id
_entity.type
_entity.pdbx_description
1 polymer ?
#
loop_
_entity_poly.entity_id
_entity_poly.type
_entity_poly.pdbx_seq_one_letter_code
_entity_poly.pdbx_strand_id
1 'polypeptide(L)'
;MAADVPEAPWEGLSAGAVAGEALAAGCALSLVPPVTGGPAAGMFLYRADGAPMPEVPLPAPLAATVRRLGVPAADGLVEVTGWHLPLAEAVPLLLGRSRSAAWHPTAVEWEQAARLGVRLVAAGLVRPALGTDGTGRWRVGPLPDAALQAADELAHHMSPHAHAVVGDGPAPPARDAVLVFLDSVADGLVRTPAAVMFGSGPFTGPAGERVPPAEAEAVRPWLDALEDRWDDGPPPRLVLEMGEPSEREALAGRLTGRLLLDTGPGREGGEVAAHLLWSGRAFPRGVDRHRSRERVGRRLERLERLCPGLSGLASRPGA
;
A
#
# COMPACT_ATOMS: atom_id res chain seq x y z
N MET A 1 24.47 -21.04 46.48
CA MET A 1 24.99 -20.28 45.32
C MET A 1 24.01 -20.48 44.18
N ALA A 2 23.06 -19.55 44.02
CA ALA A 2 22.26 -19.50 42.80
C ALA A 2 23.21 -19.06 41.68
N ALA A 3 23.27 -19.81 40.60
CA ALA A 3 24.02 -19.43 39.42
C ALA A 3 23.40 -18.12 38.89
N ASP A 4 24.24 -17.10 38.81
CA ASP A 4 23.92 -15.82 38.18
C ASP A 4 23.65 -16.12 36.69
N VAL A 5 22.37 -16.21 36.35
CA VAL A 5 21.94 -16.31 34.95
C VAL A 5 22.22 -14.92 34.37
N PRO A 6 23.09 -14.77 33.35
CA PRO A 6 23.32 -13.45 32.78
C PRO A 6 21.98 -12.92 32.27
N GLU A 7 21.52 -11.80 32.84
CA GLU A 7 20.37 -11.04 32.33
C GLU A 7 20.59 -10.86 30.83
N ALA A 8 19.61 -11.27 30.03
CA ALA A 8 19.70 -11.03 28.59
C ALA A 8 19.84 -9.51 28.39
N PRO A 9 20.69 -9.04 27.47
CA PRO A 9 21.06 -7.62 27.35
C PRO A 9 19.89 -6.66 27.05
N TRP A 10 18.67 -7.16 26.93
CA TRP A 10 17.46 -6.46 26.54
C TRP A 10 16.24 -6.80 27.43
N GLU A 11 16.41 -7.41 28.63
CA GLU A 11 15.29 -7.60 29.56
C GLU A 11 14.59 -6.25 29.85
N GLY A 12 13.32 -6.14 29.43
CA GLY A 12 12.51 -4.91 29.56
C GLY A 12 12.52 -3.98 28.35
N LEU A 13 13.24 -4.27 27.26
CA LEU A 13 13.19 -3.48 26.03
C LEU A 13 11.90 -3.75 25.23
N SER A 14 11.32 -2.68 24.68
CA SER A 14 10.18 -2.79 23.77
C SER A 14 10.58 -3.37 22.42
N ALA A 15 9.61 -3.90 21.65
CA ALA A 15 9.81 -4.34 20.27
C ALA A 15 10.48 -3.25 19.39
N GLY A 16 10.08 -1.99 19.57
CA GLY A 16 10.70 -0.86 18.89
C GLY A 16 12.18 -0.67 19.25
N ALA A 17 12.57 -0.81 20.52
CA ALA A 17 13.97 -0.66 20.94
C ALA A 17 14.87 -1.75 20.33
N VAL A 18 14.45 -3.02 20.41
CA VAL A 18 15.19 -4.15 19.82
C VAL A 18 15.30 -4.00 18.29
N ALA A 19 14.23 -3.57 17.63
CA ALA A 19 14.27 -3.26 16.20
C ALA A 19 15.22 -2.10 15.89
N GLY A 20 15.22 -1.03 16.69
CA GLY A 20 16.12 0.13 16.52
C GLY A 20 17.61 -0.23 16.64
N GLU A 21 17.96 -1.14 17.55
CA GLU A 21 19.31 -1.69 17.67
C GLU A 21 19.69 -2.52 16.44
N ALA A 22 18.79 -3.38 15.95
CA ALA A 22 19.03 -4.15 14.74
C ALA A 22 19.25 -3.25 13.50
N LEU A 23 18.48 -2.16 13.38
CA LEU A 23 18.67 -1.17 12.32
C LEU A 23 20.03 -0.46 12.43
N ALA A 24 20.48 -0.14 13.64
CA ALA A 24 21.80 0.43 13.90
C ALA A 24 22.94 -0.57 13.64
N ALA A 25 22.67 -1.86 13.82
CA ALA A 25 23.58 -2.96 13.46
C ALA A 25 23.59 -3.29 11.95
N GLY A 26 22.88 -2.49 11.13
CA GLY A 26 22.90 -2.62 9.67
C GLY A 26 21.80 -3.50 9.08
N CYS A 27 20.77 -3.89 9.85
CA CYS A 27 19.61 -4.58 9.29
C CYS A 27 18.82 -3.61 8.39
N ALA A 28 18.50 -4.06 7.18
CA ALA A 28 17.60 -3.39 6.27
C ALA A 28 16.15 -3.54 6.72
N LEU A 29 15.33 -2.55 6.38
CA LEU A 29 13.88 -2.53 6.58
C LEU A 29 13.15 -2.58 5.23
N SER A 30 12.22 -3.52 5.04
CA SER A 30 11.34 -3.57 3.87
C SER A 30 9.86 -3.53 4.28
N LEU A 31 9.02 -2.87 3.49
CA LEU A 31 7.58 -2.98 3.63
C LEU A 31 7.14 -4.43 3.40
N VAL A 32 6.27 -4.94 4.27
CA VAL A 32 5.47 -6.15 4.05
C VAL A 32 4.08 -5.68 3.65
N PRO A 33 3.70 -5.79 2.35
CA PRO A 33 2.37 -5.38 1.93
C PRO A 33 1.30 -6.26 2.58
N PRO A 34 0.09 -5.73 2.79
CA PRO A 34 -1.02 -6.54 3.29
C PRO A 34 -1.40 -7.57 2.21
N VAL A 35 -1.56 -8.83 2.62
CA VAL A 35 -2.04 -9.92 1.74
C VAL A 35 -3.52 -10.16 1.97
N THR A 36 -4.20 -10.74 0.98
CA THR A 36 -5.66 -10.93 1.04
C THR A 36 -6.04 -11.85 2.21
N GLY A 37 -6.82 -11.35 3.17
CA GLY A 37 -7.21 -12.10 4.36
C GLY A 37 -6.07 -12.35 5.37
N GLY A 38 -4.91 -11.71 5.18
CA GLY A 38 -3.80 -11.72 6.11
C GLY A 38 -3.81 -10.52 7.06
N PRO A 39 -2.78 -10.42 7.93
CA PRO A 39 -2.64 -9.28 8.83
C PRO A 39 -2.45 -7.97 8.05
N ALA A 40 -2.71 -6.85 8.73
CA ALA A 40 -2.36 -5.52 8.23
C ALA A 40 -0.88 -5.43 7.86
N ALA A 41 -0.53 -4.42 7.06
CA ALA A 41 0.84 -4.22 6.63
C ALA A 41 1.82 -4.12 7.81
N GLY A 42 3.05 -4.55 7.56
CA GLY A 42 4.13 -4.58 8.55
C GLY A 42 5.45 -4.19 7.93
N MET A 43 6.51 -4.24 8.72
CA MET A 43 7.88 -4.08 8.26
C MET A 43 8.68 -5.36 8.51
N PHE A 44 9.58 -5.66 7.59
CA PHE A 44 10.48 -6.81 7.66
C PHE A 44 11.91 -6.33 7.85
N LEU A 45 12.52 -6.70 8.98
CA LEU A 45 13.91 -6.45 9.29
C LEU A 45 14.73 -7.65 8.86
N TYR A 46 15.76 -7.43 8.05
CA TYR A 46 16.62 -8.51 7.55
C TYR A 46 18.01 -7.98 7.24
N ARG A 47 18.98 -8.88 7.07
CA ARG A 47 20.30 -8.51 6.59
C ARG A 47 20.36 -8.61 5.07
N ALA A 48 20.62 -7.49 4.40
CA ALA A 48 20.65 -7.43 2.94
C ALA A 48 21.80 -8.24 2.31
N ASP A 49 22.85 -8.51 3.09
CA ASP A 49 23.97 -9.38 2.72
C ASP A 49 23.70 -10.88 2.94
N GLY A 50 22.52 -11.25 3.43
CA GLY A 50 22.12 -12.63 3.68
C GLY A 50 22.73 -13.27 4.94
N ALA A 51 23.49 -12.51 5.74
CA ALA A 51 23.98 -13.00 7.02
C ALA A 51 22.82 -13.27 8.00
N PRO A 52 23.00 -14.16 8.98
CA PRO A 52 21.95 -14.49 9.93
C PRO A 52 21.52 -13.27 10.74
N MET A 53 20.23 -13.24 11.10
CA MET A 53 19.71 -12.29 12.08
C MET A 53 20.36 -12.53 13.44
N PRO A 54 20.48 -11.50 14.30
CA PRO A 54 20.93 -11.68 15.67
C PRO A 54 20.09 -12.75 16.39
N GLU A 55 20.75 -13.71 17.04
CA GLU A 55 20.06 -14.73 17.84
C GLU A 55 19.73 -14.15 19.22
N VAL A 56 18.67 -13.34 19.26
CA VAL A 56 18.14 -12.72 20.48
C VAL A 56 16.68 -13.13 20.68
N PRO A 57 16.24 -13.44 21.91
CA PRO A 57 14.82 -13.62 22.15
C PRO A 57 14.06 -12.33 21.87
N LEU A 58 12.94 -12.43 21.16
CA LEU A 58 12.22 -11.28 20.62
C LEU A 58 11.05 -10.90 21.53
N PRO A 59 10.93 -9.63 21.97
CA PRO A 59 9.75 -9.17 22.70
C PRO A 59 8.56 -9.07 21.76
N ALA A 60 7.38 -9.51 22.20
CA ALA A 60 6.15 -9.31 21.44
C ALA A 60 5.89 -7.80 21.20
N PRO A 61 5.35 -7.40 20.02
CA PRO A 61 4.89 -8.26 18.92
C PRO A 61 5.95 -8.52 17.83
N LEU A 62 7.24 -8.27 18.09
CA LEU A 62 8.32 -8.60 17.15
C LEU A 62 8.46 -10.12 17.04
N ALA A 63 8.46 -10.65 15.81
CA ALA A 63 8.47 -12.09 15.58
C ALA A 63 9.44 -12.50 14.48
N ALA A 64 10.21 -13.55 14.71
CA ALA A 64 11.03 -14.17 13.67
C ALA A 64 10.13 -14.74 12.56
N THR A 65 10.50 -14.54 11.31
CA THR A 65 9.72 -15.01 10.17
C THR A 65 10.61 -15.18 8.94
N VAL A 66 10.07 -15.87 7.93
CA VAL A 66 10.70 -16.01 6.62
C VAL A 66 9.86 -15.27 5.59
N ARG A 67 10.49 -14.50 4.71
CA ARG A 67 9.84 -13.80 3.61
C ARG A 67 10.57 -14.06 2.31
N ARG A 68 9.82 -14.02 1.21
CA ARG A 68 10.36 -14.06 -0.15
C ARG A 68 10.65 -12.64 -0.60
N LEU A 69 11.84 -12.43 -1.13
CA LEU A 69 12.29 -11.14 -1.65
C LEU A 69 12.55 -11.26 -3.15
N GLY A 70 12.05 -10.31 -3.92
CA GLY A 70 12.47 -10.07 -5.30
C GLY A 70 13.70 -9.18 -5.29
N VAL A 71 14.89 -9.76 -5.53
CA VAL A 71 16.15 -9.02 -5.54
C VAL A 71 16.62 -8.90 -6.99
N PRO A 72 16.87 -7.69 -7.54
CA PRO A 72 17.24 -7.52 -8.95
C PRO A 72 18.47 -8.30 -9.41
N ALA A 73 19.38 -8.65 -8.49
CA ALA A 73 20.61 -9.39 -8.79
C ALA A 73 20.44 -10.90 -8.90
N ALA A 74 19.32 -11.44 -8.40
CA ALA A 74 18.96 -12.85 -8.57
C ALA A 74 17.79 -12.89 -9.54
N ASP A 75 17.89 -13.63 -10.64
CA ASP A 75 16.77 -13.88 -11.58
C ASP A 75 15.69 -14.78 -10.93
N GLY A 76 15.22 -14.44 -9.72
CA GLY A 76 14.31 -15.25 -8.93
C GLY A 76 14.03 -14.69 -7.53
N LEU A 77 13.09 -15.34 -6.85
CA LEU A 77 12.74 -15.03 -5.46
C LEU A 77 13.70 -15.75 -4.51
N VAL A 78 14.16 -15.03 -3.48
CA VAL A 78 15.01 -15.59 -2.42
C VAL A 78 14.26 -15.61 -1.10
N GLU A 79 14.30 -16.73 -0.39
CA GLU A 79 13.78 -16.82 0.97
C GLU A 79 14.82 -16.27 1.96
N VAL A 80 14.39 -15.30 2.75
CA VAL A 80 15.23 -14.59 3.71
C VAL A 80 14.59 -14.69 5.09
N THR A 81 15.38 -15.10 6.08
CA THR A 81 14.98 -15.07 7.48
C THR A 81 15.18 -13.67 8.03
N GLY A 82 14.19 -13.18 8.78
CA GLY A 82 14.18 -11.84 9.33
C GLY A 82 13.19 -11.73 10.49
N TRP A 83 12.91 -10.50 10.89
CA TRP A 83 11.90 -10.21 11.91
C TRP A 83 10.77 -9.39 11.32
N HIS A 84 9.54 -9.74 11.67
CA HIS A 84 8.34 -8.99 11.36
C HIS A 84 8.03 -8.02 12.50
N LEU A 85 7.92 -6.73 12.17
CA LEU A 85 7.54 -5.65 13.06
C LEU A 85 6.21 -5.05 12.59
N PRO A 86 5.12 -5.14 13.37
CA PRO A 86 3.86 -4.50 13.02
C PRO A 86 4.02 -2.98 12.84
N LEU A 87 3.25 -2.39 11.93
CA LEU A 87 3.34 -0.94 11.66
C LEU A 87 3.05 -0.07 12.88
N ALA A 88 2.19 -0.53 13.79
CA ALA A 88 1.90 0.17 15.05
C ALA A 88 3.15 0.39 15.91
N GLU A 89 4.13 -0.52 15.84
CA GLU A 89 5.43 -0.39 16.52
C GLU A 89 6.48 0.29 15.63
N ALA A 90 6.45 0.03 14.33
CA ALA A 90 7.42 0.58 13.38
C ALA A 90 7.31 2.11 13.23
N VAL A 91 6.09 2.65 13.17
CA VAL A 91 5.90 4.10 12.95
C VAL A 91 6.46 4.95 14.10
N PRO A 92 6.16 4.68 15.39
CA PRO A 92 6.79 5.41 16.49
C PRO A 92 8.31 5.27 16.51
N LEU A 93 8.84 4.06 16.25
CA LEU A 93 10.28 3.82 16.14
C LEU A 93 10.92 4.73 15.08
N LEU A 94 10.39 4.70 13.85
CA LEU A 94 10.90 5.49 12.73
C LEU A 94 10.88 6.99 13.05
N LEU A 95 9.76 7.50 13.58
CA LEU A 95 9.59 8.93 13.90
C LEU A 95 10.50 9.38 15.05
N GLY A 96 10.81 8.49 15.98
CA GLY A 96 11.71 8.69 17.12
C GLY A 96 13.20 8.59 16.80
N ARG A 97 13.57 8.27 15.56
CA ARG A 97 14.98 8.14 15.15
C ARG A 97 15.78 9.41 15.47
N SER A 98 16.87 9.26 16.24
CA SER A 98 17.85 10.34 16.40
C SER A 98 18.56 10.64 15.08
N ARG A 99 18.82 11.91 14.79
CA ARG A 99 19.60 12.30 13.59
C ARG A 99 21.00 11.69 13.56
N SER A 100 21.58 11.37 14.72
CA SER A 100 22.89 10.73 14.84
C SER A 100 22.85 9.21 14.73
N ALA A 101 21.66 8.59 14.64
CA ALA A 101 21.54 7.15 14.54
C ALA A 101 22.03 6.67 13.16
N ALA A 102 23.02 5.78 13.17
CA ALA A 102 23.59 5.17 11.97
C ALA A 102 22.73 3.99 11.50
N TRP A 103 21.45 4.24 11.20
CA TRP A 103 20.55 3.21 10.69
C TRP A 103 20.83 2.88 9.22
N HIS A 104 20.52 1.65 8.84
CA HIS A 104 20.51 1.24 7.44
C HIS A 104 19.67 2.21 6.57
N PRO A 105 20.13 2.58 5.35
CA PRO A 105 19.47 3.57 4.50
C PRO A 105 17.97 3.33 4.28
N THR A 106 17.55 2.08 4.09
CA THR A 106 16.13 1.74 3.88
C THR A 106 15.23 2.13 5.06
N ALA A 107 15.74 2.14 6.29
CA ALA A 107 14.96 2.63 7.43
C ALA A 107 14.82 4.16 7.42
N VAL A 108 15.83 4.89 6.94
CA VAL A 108 15.76 6.35 6.76
C VAL A 108 14.77 6.71 5.65
N GLU A 109 14.73 5.93 4.57
CA GLU A 109 13.74 6.08 3.49
C GLU A 109 12.30 5.91 4.04
N TRP A 110 12.05 4.87 4.84
CA TRP A 110 10.75 4.64 5.46
C TRP A 110 10.40 5.65 6.57
N GLU A 111 11.38 6.24 7.26
CA GLU A 111 11.13 7.36 8.17
C GLU A 111 10.51 8.55 7.42
N GLN A 112 11.05 8.90 6.24
CA GLN A 112 10.51 10.03 5.48
C GLN A 112 9.07 9.78 5.03
N ALA A 113 8.76 8.53 4.63
CA ALA A 113 7.40 8.10 4.33
C ALA A 113 6.49 8.16 5.57
N ALA A 114 6.97 7.74 6.75
CA ALA A 114 6.21 7.82 8.00
C ALA A 114 5.86 9.26 8.37
N ARG A 115 6.82 10.19 8.22
CA ARG A 115 6.58 11.62 8.43
C ARG A 115 5.56 12.18 7.46
N LEU A 116 5.60 11.78 6.19
CA LEU A 116 4.57 12.17 5.21
C LEU A 116 3.19 11.64 5.62
N GLY A 117 3.07 10.35 5.95
CA GLY A 117 1.82 9.72 6.37
C GLY A 117 1.18 10.43 7.57
N VAL A 118 1.95 10.67 8.63
CA VAL A 118 1.47 11.41 9.81
C VAL A 118 1.00 12.82 9.44
N ARG A 119 1.74 13.55 8.58
CA ARG A 119 1.33 14.89 8.14
C ARG A 119 0.02 14.87 7.36
N LEU A 120 -0.19 13.88 6.50
CA LEU A 120 -1.43 13.73 5.73
C LEU A 120 -2.61 13.45 6.66
N VAL A 121 -2.44 12.55 7.63
CA VAL A 121 -3.47 12.25 8.63
C VAL A 121 -3.77 13.47 9.49
N ALA A 122 -2.75 14.18 9.97
CA ALA A 122 -2.91 15.41 10.75
C ALA A 122 -3.61 16.52 9.96
N ALA A 123 -3.44 16.56 8.64
CA ALA A 123 -4.15 17.47 7.74
C ALA A 123 -5.60 17.03 7.42
N GLY A 124 -6.07 15.91 7.99
CA GLY A 124 -7.41 15.37 7.73
C GLY A 124 -7.55 14.77 6.33
N LEU A 125 -6.45 14.48 5.64
CA LEU A 125 -6.44 13.88 4.30
C LEU A 125 -6.57 12.36 4.41
N VAL A 126 -7.69 11.90 4.97
CA VAL A 126 -7.98 10.49 5.18
C VAL A 126 -9.41 10.20 4.74
N ARG A 127 -9.59 9.04 4.12
CA ARG A 127 -10.88 8.57 3.64
C ARG A 127 -11.16 7.11 3.97
N PRO A 128 -12.41 6.75 4.31
CA PRO A 128 -12.84 5.37 4.30
C PRO A 128 -12.84 4.80 2.87
N ALA A 129 -12.47 3.54 2.74
CA ALA A 129 -12.47 2.80 1.48
C ALA A 129 -12.71 1.30 1.74
N LEU A 130 -13.31 0.61 0.77
CA LEU A 130 -13.33 -0.85 0.75
C LEU A 130 -12.19 -1.35 -0.16
N GLY A 131 -11.37 -2.25 0.37
CA GLY A 131 -10.41 -3.02 -0.42
C GLY A 131 -11.12 -3.93 -1.41
N THR A 132 -10.41 -4.33 -2.47
CA THR A 132 -10.90 -5.31 -3.46
C THR A 132 -11.16 -6.68 -2.83
N ASP A 133 -10.49 -6.98 -1.72
CA ASP A 133 -10.68 -8.16 -0.87
C ASP A 133 -11.90 -8.07 0.07
N GLY A 134 -12.65 -6.95 0.04
CA GLY A 134 -13.79 -6.68 0.90
C GLY A 134 -13.42 -6.22 2.31
N THR A 135 -12.18 -5.81 2.56
CA THR A 135 -11.77 -5.27 3.88
C THR A 135 -12.06 -3.78 3.98
N GLY A 136 -12.57 -3.32 5.13
CA GLY A 136 -12.72 -1.90 5.41
C GLY A 136 -11.37 -1.30 5.75
N ARG A 137 -11.01 -0.17 5.14
CA ARG A 137 -9.71 0.49 5.35
C ARG A 137 -9.89 2.01 5.40
N TRP A 138 -9.02 2.69 6.13
CA TRP A 138 -8.75 4.10 5.92
C TRP A 138 -7.55 4.26 4.99
N ARG A 139 -7.69 5.11 3.99
CA ARG A 139 -6.65 5.44 3.01
C ARG A 139 -6.33 6.91 3.11
N VAL A 140 -5.12 7.29 2.73
CA VAL A 140 -4.82 8.71 2.56
C VAL A 140 -5.57 9.27 1.34
N GLY A 141 -5.92 10.55 1.42
CA GLY A 141 -6.43 11.32 0.31
C GLY A 141 -7.90 11.75 0.41
N PRO A 142 -8.40 12.49 -0.60
CA PRO A 142 -7.72 12.85 -1.86
C PRO A 142 -6.42 13.63 -1.63
N LEU A 143 -5.34 13.23 -2.30
CA LEU A 143 -4.02 13.84 -2.09
C LEU A 143 -3.89 15.12 -2.94
N PRO A 144 -3.46 16.25 -2.34
CA PRO A 144 -3.12 17.44 -3.11
C PRO A 144 -1.84 17.21 -3.92
N ASP A 145 -1.63 18.01 -4.96
CA ASP A 145 -0.53 17.87 -5.92
C ASP A 145 0.85 17.86 -5.23
N ALA A 146 1.04 18.69 -4.20
CA ALA A 146 2.27 18.72 -3.41
C ALA A 146 2.51 17.40 -2.63
N ALA A 147 1.45 16.76 -2.13
CA ALA A 147 1.57 15.47 -1.45
C ALA A 147 1.86 14.33 -2.43
N LEU A 148 1.27 14.39 -3.62
CA LEU A 148 1.53 13.45 -4.70
C LEU A 148 2.98 13.54 -5.17
N GLN A 149 3.47 14.76 -5.40
CA GLN A 149 4.86 15.00 -5.74
C GLN A 149 5.81 14.48 -4.64
N ALA A 150 5.50 14.73 -3.37
CA ALA A 150 6.31 14.21 -2.26
C ALA A 150 6.33 12.67 -2.23
N ALA A 151 5.21 12.00 -2.53
CA ALA A 151 5.15 10.54 -2.62
C ALA A 151 6.00 9.99 -3.78
N ASP A 152 6.00 10.67 -4.94
CA ASP A 152 6.85 10.27 -6.08
C ASP A 152 8.34 10.52 -5.81
N GLU A 153 8.67 11.64 -5.16
CA GLU A 153 10.04 11.93 -4.74
C GLU A 153 10.52 10.84 -3.77
N LEU A 154 9.71 10.44 -2.79
CA LEU A 154 10.04 9.30 -1.92
C LEU A 154 10.27 8.02 -2.72
N ALA A 155 9.35 7.69 -3.62
CA ALA A 155 9.44 6.50 -4.46
C ALA A 155 10.70 6.48 -5.35
N HIS A 156 11.12 7.65 -5.86
CA HIS A 156 12.32 7.77 -6.67
C HIS A 156 13.61 7.49 -5.89
N HIS A 157 13.63 7.79 -4.59
CA HIS A 157 14.77 7.56 -3.70
C HIS A 157 14.74 6.22 -2.98
N MET A 158 13.63 5.46 -3.06
CA MET A 158 13.52 4.16 -2.42
C MET A 158 14.48 3.16 -3.04
N SER A 159 15.32 2.56 -2.19
CA SER A 159 16.19 1.48 -2.59
C SER A 159 15.35 0.22 -2.89
N PRO A 160 15.74 -0.64 -3.86
CA PRO A 160 15.01 -1.89 -4.13
C PRO A 160 14.80 -2.77 -2.89
N HIS A 161 15.78 -2.78 -1.99
CA HIS A 161 15.74 -3.48 -0.70
C HIS A 161 14.62 -2.99 0.25
N ALA A 162 14.13 -1.77 0.08
CA ALA A 162 13.08 -1.18 0.92
C ALA A 162 11.68 -1.72 0.58
N HIS A 163 11.50 -2.28 -0.63
CA HIS A 163 10.21 -2.79 -1.10
C HIS A 163 10.39 -4.15 -1.81
N ALA A 164 11.37 -4.94 -1.38
CA ALA A 164 11.73 -6.21 -2.02
C ALA A 164 10.78 -7.36 -1.65
N VAL A 165 10.05 -7.27 -0.53
CA VAL A 165 9.18 -8.34 -0.05
C VAL A 165 7.99 -8.52 -1.00
N VAL A 166 7.78 -9.76 -1.45
CA VAL A 166 6.64 -10.13 -2.27
C VAL A 166 5.44 -10.54 -1.40
N GLY A 167 4.25 -10.14 -1.83
CA GLY A 167 2.98 -10.61 -1.28
C GLY A 167 2.42 -11.77 -2.09
N ASP A 168 1.14 -11.66 -2.49
CA ASP A 168 0.47 -12.62 -3.38
C ASP A 168 0.92 -12.52 -4.86
N GLY A 169 1.72 -11.51 -5.19
CA GLY A 169 2.21 -11.19 -6.54
C GLY A 169 3.67 -10.71 -6.52
N PRO A 170 4.18 -10.13 -7.63
CA PRO A 170 5.54 -9.59 -7.67
C PRO A 170 5.74 -8.48 -6.62
N ALA A 171 7.00 -8.17 -6.33
CA ALA A 171 7.33 -7.04 -5.44
C ALA A 171 6.69 -5.76 -6.01
N PRO A 172 5.98 -4.97 -5.17
CA PRO A 172 5.32 -3.77 -5.64
C PRO A 172 6.37 -2.76 -6.15
N PRO A 173 6.08 -2.00 -7.21
CA PRO A 173 6.93 -0.90 -7.60
C PRO A 173 6.99 0.13 -6.46
N ALA A 174 8.11 0.86 -6.35
CA ALA A 174 8.39 1.75 -5.22
C ALA A 174 7.23 2.72 -4.88
N ARG A 175 6.59 3.28 -5.91
CA ARG A 175 5.46 4.21 -5.73
C ARG A 175 4.27 3.54 -5.06
N ASP A 176 3.93 2.33 -5.48
CA ASP A 176 2.80 1.59 -4.91
C ASP A 176 3.13 1.15 -3.49
N ALA A 177 4.38 0.76 -3.22
CA ALA A 177 4.85 0.49 -1.86
C ALA A 177 4.69 1.73 -0.94
N VAL A 178 5.09 2.91 -1.41
CA VAL A 178 4.91 4.17 -0.66
C VAL A 178 3.43 4.42 -0.39
N LEU A 179 2.55 4.34 -1.39
CA LEU A 179 1.11 4.58 -1.20
C LEU A 179 0.47 3.56 -0.25
N VAL A 180 0.80 2.27 -0.38
CA VAL A 180 0.33 1.22 0.53
C VAL A 180 0.78 1.49 1.96
N PHE A 181 2.03 1.93 2.15
CA PHE A 181 2.53 2.30 3.47
C PHE A 181 1.78 3.52 4.03
N LEU A 182 1.56 4.58 3.22
CA LEU A 182 0.80 5.76 3.66
C LEU A 182 -0.63 5.42 4.06
N ASP A 183 -1.32 4.59 3.26
CA ASP A 183 -2.66 4.07 3.59
C ASP A 183 -2.64 3.28 4.90
N SER A 184 -1.62 2.44 5.11
CA SER A 184 -1.52 1.63 6.32
C SER A 184 -1.21 2.46 7.57
N VAL A 185 -0.43 3.54 7.43
CA VAL A 185 -0.23 4.54 8.50
C VAL A 185 -1.55 5.23 8.82
N ALA A 186 -2.33 5.61 7.81
CA ALA A 186 -3.63 6.22 8.02
C ALA A 186 -4.61 5.26 8.72
N ASP A 187 -4.71 4.01 8.29
CA ASP A 187 -5.55 2.99 8.91
C ASP A 187 -5.18 2.76 10.38
N GLY A 188 -3.89 2.64 10.69
CA GLY A 188 -3.42 2.47 12.07
C GLY A 188 -3.65 3.69 12.97
N LEU A 189 -3.53 4.92 12.45
CA LEU A 189 -3.74 6.13 13.23
C LEU A 189 -5.22 6.47 13.45
N VAL A 190 -6.08 6.16 12.48
CA VAL A 190 -7.52 6.43 12.60
C VAL A 190 -8.22 5.34 13.43
N ARG A 191 -7.84 4.07 13.27
CA ARG A 191 -8.35 2.96 14.07
C ARG A 191 -7.61 2.85 15.41
N THR A 192 -7.74 3.90 16.22
CA THR A 192 -7.25 3.85 17.61
C THR A 192 -7.96 2.73 18.38
N PRO A 193 -7.38 2.19 19.47
CA PRO A 193 -8.04 1.19 20.30
C PRO A 193 -9.43 1.62 20.81
N ALA A 194 -9.70 2.93 20.91
CA ALA A 194 -10.99 3.48 21.31
C ALA A 194 -12.02 3.55 20.16
N ALA A 195 -11.64 3.31 18.91
CA ALA A 195 -12.53 3.38 17.74
C ALA A 195 -13.73 2.42 17.88
N VAL A 196 -13.52 1.27 18.51
CA VAL A 196 -14.56 0.27 18.79
C VAL A 196 -15.72 0.81 19.63
N MET A 197 -15.49 1.88 20.41
CA MET A 197 -16.53 2.54 21.21
C MET A 197 -17.55 3.29 20.34
N PHE A 198 -17.21 3.59 19.09
CA PHE A 198 -18.07 4.26 18.11
C PHE A 198 -18.77 3.29 17.16
N GLY A 199 -18.62 1.98 17.38
CA GLY A 199 -19.29 0.91 16.65
C GLY A 199 -18.34 -0.19 16.19
N SER A 200 -18.89 -1.30 15.71
CA SER A 200 -18.14 -2.43 15.13
C SER A 200 -18.16 -2.44 13.60
N GLY A 201 -18.49 -1.30 12.98
CA GLY A 201 -18.63 -1.22 11.53
C GLY A 201 -17.29 -1.29 10.78
N PRO A 202 -17.33 -1.31 9.44
CA PRO A 202 -16.17 -1.52 8.58
C PRO A 202 -14.97 -0.61 8.86
N PHE A 203 -15.22 0.59 9.39
CA PHE A 203 -14.23 1.65 9.60
C PHE A 203 -13.89 1.90 11.07
N THR A 204 -14.59 1.26 12.00
CA THR A 204 -14.42 1.44 13.45
C THR A 204 -14.00 0.15 14.16
N GLY A 205 -14.18 -1.02 13.52
CA GLY A 205 -13.66 -2.31 13.98
C GLY A 205 -12.15 -2.51 13.75
N PRO A 206 -11.61 -3.69 14.11
CA PRO A 206 -10.21 -4.04 13.90
C PRO A 206 -9.77 -3.94 12.43
N ALA A 207 -8.50 -3.60 12.19
CA ALA A 207 -7.93 -3.54 10.85
C ALA A 207 -7.77 -4.95 10.23
N GLY A 208 -7.92 -5.05 8.91
CA GLY A 208 -7.66 -6.29 8.15
C GLY A 208 -8.80 -7.31 8.15
N GLU A 209 -9.88 -7.10 8.91
CA GLU A 209 -11.04 -7.98 8.88
C GLU A 209 -11.89 -7.75 7.63
N ARG A 210 -12.33 -8.85 7.01
CA ARG A 210 -13.25 -8.81 5.87
C ARG A 210 -14.62 -8.35 6.37
N VAL A 211 -15.16 -7.34 5.69
CA VAL A 211 -16.48 -6.80 5.98
C VAL A 211 -17.53 -7.81 5.53
N PRO A 212 -18.57 -8.10 6.35
CA PRO A 212 -19.67 -8.94 5.93
C PRO A 212 -20.31 -8.43 4.63
N PRO A 213 -20.65 -9.29 3.65
CA PRO A 213 -21.13 -8.85 2.34
C PRO A 213 -22.32 -7.88 2.40
N ALA A 214 -23.27 -8.10 3.31
CA ALA A 214 -24.43 -7.22 3.50
C ALA A 214 -24.04 -5.81 4.00
N GLU A 215 -23.05 -5.72 4.89
CA GLU A 215 -22.53 -4.43 5.37
C GLU A 215 -21.73 -3.73 4.27
N ALA A 216 -20.91 -4.48 3.53
CA ALA A 216 -20.15 -3.94 2.40
C ALA A 216 -21.08 -3.38 1.32
N GLU A 217 -22.21 -4.04 1.05
CA GLU A 217 -23.24 -3.57 0.14
C GLU A 217 -23.92 -2.30 0.67
N ALA A 218 -24.27 -2.27 1.96
CA ALA A 218 -24.95 -1.13 2.58
C ALA A 218 -24.11 0.16 2.59
N VAL A 219 -22.78 0.07 2.81
CA VAL A 219 -21.91 1.26 2.86
C VAL A 219 -21.47 1.77 1.48
N ARG A 220 -21.63 0.95 0.44
CA ARG A 220 -21.09 1.21 -0.89
C ARG A 220 -21.63 2.49 -1.56
N PRO A 221 -22.95 2.76 -1.55
CA PRO A 221 -23.47 4.00 -2.11
C PRO A 221 -22.95 5.24 -1.39
N TRP A 222 -22.72 5.14 -0.08
CA TRP A 222 -22.17 6.23 0.71
C TRP A 222 -20.69 6.50 0.36
N LEU A 223 -19.88 5.45 0.22
CA LEU A 223 -18.49 5.58 -0.25
C LEU A 223 -18.44 6.18 -1.65
N ASP A 224 -19.32 5.73 -2.54
CA ASP A 224 -19.34 6.22 -3.92
C ASP A 224 -19.71 7.72 -3.98
N ALA A 225 -20.71 8.14 -3.20
CA ALA A 225 -21.08 9.56 -3.08
C ALA A 225 -19.99 10.41 -2.42
N LEU A 226 -19.20 9.83 -1.51
CA LEU A 226 -18.09 10.51 -0.86
C LEU A 226 -16.93 10.74 -1.83
N GLU A 227 -16.58 9.74 -2.64
CA GLU A 227 -15.59 9.86 -3.71
C GLU A 227 -16.00 10.90 -4.76
N ASP A 228 -17.26 10.91 -5.16
CA ASP A 228 -17.77 11.86 -6.17
C ASP A 228 -17.72 13.32 -5.66
N ARG A 229 -17.79 13.55 -4.34
CA ARG A 229 -17.66 14.90 -3.74
C ARG A 229 -16.21 15.39 -3.63
N TRP A 230 -15.25 14.47 -3.54
CA TRP A 230 -13.83 14.81 -3.36
C TRP A 230 -13.09 15.09 -4.66
N ASP A 231 -13.63 14.62 -5.76
CA ASP A 231 -13.08 14.88 -7.07
C ASP A 231 -13.35 16.34 -7.48
N ASP A 232 -12.28 17.13 -7.59
CA ASP A 232 -12.36 18.43 -8.24
C ASP A 232 -12.62 18.24 -9.75
N GLY A 233 -13.76 18.73 -10.23
CA GLY A 233 -14.15 18.70 -11.64
C GLY A 233 -14.93 17.43 -12.05
N PRO A 234 -15.38 17.35 -13.31
CA PRO A 234 -16.23 16.24 -13.78
C PRO A 234 -15.48 14.90 -13.67
N PRO A 235 -16.17 13.80 -13.28
CA PRO A 235 -15.54 12.50 -13.10
C PRO A 235 -14.86 12.03 -14.39
N PRO A 236 -13.70 11.36 -14.32
CA PRO A 236 -13.05 10.81 -15.51
C PRO A 236 -14.00 9.87 -16.26
N ARG A 237 -14.18 10.10 -17.56
CA ARG A 237 -15.04 9.26 -18.39
C ARG A 237 -14.24 8.07 -18.91
N LEU A 238 -14.75 6.88 -18.61
CA LEU A 238 -14.24 5.61 -19.14
C LEU A 238 -15.03 5.26 -20.40
N VAL A 239 -14.32 4.90 -21.48
CA VAL A 239 -14.90 4.45 -22.75
C VAL A 239 -14.51 2.98 -22.92
N LEU A 240 -15.51 2.10 -23.03
CA LEU A 240 -15.28 0.70 -23.35
C LEU A 240 -15.51 0.50 -24.85
N GLU A 241 -14.43 0.24 -25.58
CA GLU A 241 -14.49 -0.12 -26.99
C GLU A 241 -14.50 -1.65 -27.09
N MET A 242 -15.51 -2.22 -27.73
CA MET A 242 -15.67 -3.66 -27.88
C MET A 242 -15.46 -4.04 -29.34
N GLY A 243 -14.61 -5.04 -29.59
CA GLY A 243 -14.50 -5.65 -30.90
C GLY A 243 -15.72 -6.53 -31.20
N GLU A 244 -16.12 -6.59 -32.47
CA GLU A 244 -17.11 -7.58 -32.90
C GLU A 244 -16.55 -8.98 -32.64
N PRO A 245 -17.27 -9.85 -31.88
CA PRO A 245 -16.75 -11.18 -31.58
C PRO A 245 -16.66 -12.00 -32.85
N SER A 246 -15.53 -12.65 -33.06
CA SER A 246 -15.45 -13.75 -34.03
C SER A 246 -16.44 -14.85 -33.67
N GLU A 247 -16.87 -15.64 -34.64
CA GLU A 247 -17.78 -16.78 -34.40
C GLU A 247 -17.25 -17.73 -33.31
N ARG A 248 -15.93 -17.92 -33.25
CA ARG A 248 -15.24 -18.71 -32.21
C ARG A 248 -15.35 -18.09 -30.81
N GLU A 249 -15.23 -16.77 -30.71
CA GLU A 249 -15.40 -16.04 -29.44
C GLU A 249 -16.86 -16.05 -29.00
N ALA A 250 -17.80 -15.83 -29.93
CA ALA A 250 -19.23 -15.88 -29.67
C ALA A 250 -19.66 -17.25 -29.16
N LEU A 251 -19.22 -18.34 -29.82
CA LEU A 251 -19.47 -19.71 -29.37
C LEU A 251 -18.84 -20.02 -28.00
N ALA A 252 -17.73 -19.37 -27.66
CA ALA A 252 -17.05 -19.51 -26.38
C ALA A 252 -17.58 -18.55 -25.28
N GLY A 253 -18.57 -17.70 -25.59
CA GLY A 253 -19.06 -16.68 -24.67
C GLY A 253 -17.99 -15.65 -24.27
N ARG A 254 -17.03 -15.35 -25.15
CA ARG A 254 -15.95 -14.39 -24.91
C ARG A 254 -16.11 -13.14 -25.76
N LEU A 255 -15.62 -12.02 -25.23
CA LEU A 255 -15.56 -10.75 -25.92
C LEU A 255 -14.17 -10.14 -25.70
N THR A 256 -13.67 -9.43 -26.71
CA THR A 256 -12.44 -8.66 -26.64
C THR A 256 -12.76 -7.17 -26.73
N GLY A 257 -12.07 -6.38 -25.92
CA GLY A 257 -12.31 -4.94 -25.86
C GLY A 257 -11.13 -4.20 -25.28
N ARG A 258 -11.22 -2.88 -25.27
CA ARG A 258 -10.23 -1.96 -24.72
C ARG A 258 -10.93 -0.95 -23.83
N LEU A 259 -10.33 -0.69 -22.67
CA LEU A 259 -10.76 0.38 -21.79
C LEU A 259 -9.91 1.62 -22.04
N LEU A 260 -10.59 2.68 -22.48
CA LEU A 260 -10.00 3.96 -22.80
C LEU A 260 -10.50 5.04 -21.83
N LEU A 261 -9.76 6.14 -21.78
CA LEU A 261 -10.04 7.31 -20.97
C LEU A 261 -10.28 8.49 -21.89
N ASP A 262 -11.43 9.13 -21.74
CA ASP A 262 -11.71 10.37 -22.45
C ASP A 262 -10.93 11.51 -21.75
N THR A 263 -10.05 12.17 -22.52
CA THR A 263 -9.19 13.25 -22.02
C THR A 263 -9.77 14.65 -22.23
N GLY A 264 -10.99 14.77 -22.77
CA GLY A 264 -11.71 16.05 -22.87
C GLY A 264 -12.73 16.10 -24.02
N PRO A 265 -13.76 16.96 -23.91
CA PRO A 265 -14.83 17.01 -24.90
C PRO A 265 -14.34 17.59 -26.23
N GLY A 266 -14.62 16.91 -27.35
CA GLY A 266 -14.76 17.56 -28.66
C GLY A 266 -13.86 17.11 -29.81
N ARG A 267 -13.13 16.00 -29.71
CA ARG A 267 -12.47 15.39 -30.88
C ARG A 267 -12.55 13.87 -30.84
N GLU A 268 -12.95 13.26 -31.95
CA GLU A 268 -12.64 11.86 -32.23
C GLU A 268 -11.11 11.66 -32.09
N GLY A 269 -10.69 10.62 -31.35
CA GLY A 269 -9.27 10.34 -31.11
C GLY A 269 -8.64 11.06 -29.91
N GLY A 270 -9.47 11.59 -29.00
CA GLY A 270 -9.05 12.10 -27.69
C GLY A 270 -8.91 11.02 -26.61
N GLU A 271 -9.20 9.76 -26.93
CA GLU A 271 -9.13 8.66 -25.99
C GLU A 271 -7.72 8.09 -25.82
N VAL A 272 -7.35 7.81 -24.58
CA VAL A 272 -6.07 7.20 -24.23
C VAL A 272 -6.33 5.85 -23.56
N ALA A 273 -5.57 4.82 -23.96
CA ALA A 273 -5.66 3.52 -23.29
C ALA A 273 -5.29 3.65 -21.80
N ALA A 274 -6.15 3.12 -20.90
CA ALA A 274 -6.01 3.35 -19.46
C ALA A 274 -4.64 2.93 -18.89
N HIS A 275 -4.06 1.85 -19.41
CA HIS A 275 -2.74 1.36 -19.00
C HIS A 275 -1.60 2.37 -19.24
N LEU A 276 -1.74 3.28 -20.22
CA LEU A 276 -0.72 4.27 -20.55
C LEU A 276 -0.59 5.35 -19.46
N LEU A 277 -1.65 5.62 -18.69
CA LEU A 277 -1.56 6.52 -17.54
C LEU A 277 -0.52 6.05 -16.54
N TRP A 278 -0.54 4.76 -16.23
CA TRP A 278 0.32 4.17 -15.21
C TRP A 278 1.77 4.14 -15.67
N SER A 279 2.01 3.86 -16.95
CA SER A 279 3.34 3.98 -17.56
C SER A 279 3.85 5.43 -17.68
N GLY A 280 2.98 6.42 -17.47
CA GLY A 280 3.32 7.85 -17.59
C GLY A 280 3.49 8.31 -19.04
N ARG A 281 3.04 7.50 -20.00
CA ARG A 281 3.10 7.82 -21.43
C ARG A 281 1.93 8.67 -21.90
N ALA A 282 0.91 8.86 -21.06
CA ALA A 282 -0.24 9.70 -21.38
C ALA A 282 -0.90 10.29 -20.13
N PHE A 283 -1.51 11.46 -20.27
CA PHE A 283 -2.19 12.19 -19.20
C PHE A 283 -3.39 12.98 -19.74
N PRO A 284 -4.51 13.06 -19.00
CA PRO A 284 -5.62 13.95 -19.33
C PRO A 284 -5.16 15.42 -19.29
N ARG A 285 -5.67 16.25 -20.21
CA ARG A 285 -5.31 17.67 -20.25
C ARG A 285 -6.07 18.46 -19.19
N GLY A 286 -5.43 19.49 -18.61
CA GLY A 286 -6.07 20.44 -17.69
C GLY A 286 -6.17 19.98 -16.23
N VAL A 287 -5.60 18.83 -15.89
CA VAL A 287 -5.48 18.33 -14.51
C VAL A 287 -4.03 17.89 -14.30
N ASP A 288 -3.48 18.10 -13.10
CA ASP A 288 -2.16 17.58 -12.76
C ASP A 288 -2.09 16.06 -13.00
N ARG A 289 -0.97 15.60 -13.56
CA ARG A 289 -0.77 14.20 -13.98
C ARG A 289 -1.04 13.19 -12.88
N HIS A 290 -0.67 13.54 -11.64
CA HIS A 290 -0.77 12.64 -10.50
C HIS A 290 -2.18 12.62 -9.97
N ARG A 291 -2.81 13.80 -9.91
CA ARG A 291 -4.22 13.93 -9.57
C ARG A 291 -5.09 13.16 -10.56
N SER A 292 -4.80 13.21 -11.85
CA SER A 292 -5.50 12.42 -12.87
C SER A 292 -5.39 10.91 -12.63
N ARG A 293 -4.21 10.41 -12.28
CA ARG A 293 -3.99 8.98 -11.97
C ARG A 293 -4.84 8.52 -10.78
N GLU A 294 -4.89 9.30 -9.72
CA GLU A 294 -5.68 8.96 -8.52
C GLU A 294 -7.18 8.94 -8.80
N ARG A 295 -7.69 9.93 -9.54
CA ARG A 295 -9.10 10.02 -9.92
C ARG A 295 -9.53 8.86 -10.82
N VAL A 296 -8.71 8.55 -11.82
CA VAL A 296 -8.95 7.41 -12.71
C VAL A 296 -8.81 6.10 -11.94
N GLY A 297 -7.83 6.00 -11.05
CA GLY A 297 -7.63 4.84 -10.18
C GLY A 297 -8.88 4.49 -9.37
N ARG A 298 -9.49 5.48 -8.69
CA ARG A 298 -10.77 5.29 -7.99
C ARG A 298 -11.89 4.84 -8.92
N ARG A 299 -11.96 5.41 -10.12
CA ARG A 299 -13.01 5.06 -11.10
C ARG A 299 -12.86 3.63 -11.62
N LEU A 300 -11.63 3.17 -11.84
CA LEU A 300 -11.32 1.79 -12.22
C LEU A 300 -11.64 0.81 -11.08
N GLU A 301 -11.29 1.15 -9.84
CA GLU A 301 -11.68 0.35 -8.67
C GLU A 301 -13.21 0.23 -8.54
N ARG A 302 -13.96 1.30 -8.82
CA ARG A 302 -15.43 1.26 -8.90
C ARG A 302 -15.92 0.39 -10.06
N LEU A 303 -15.30 0.48 -11.23
CA LEU A 303 -15.65 -0.31 -12.41
C LEU A 303 -15.45 -1.81 -12.17
N GLU A 304 -14.27 -2.23 -11.69
CA GLU A 304 -13.97 -3.63 -11.36
C GLU A 304 -14.99 -4.21 -10.39
N ARG A 305 -15.40 -3.39 -9.42
CA ARG A 305 -16.42 -3.73 -8.43
C ARG A 305 -17.81 -3.95 -9.04
N LEU A 306 -18.20 -3.12 -9.99
CA LEU A 306 -19.52 -3.19 -10.65
C LEU A 306 -19.55 -4.22 -11.79
N CYS A 307 -18.41 -4.43 -12.43
CA CYS A 307 -18.23 -5.28 -13.59
C CYS A 307 -16.91 -6.07 -13.47
N PRO A 308 -16.86 -7.12 -12.63
CA PRO A 308 -15.63 -7.89 -12.40
C PRO A 308 -14.99 -8.45 -13.67
N GLY A 309 -15.79 -8.76 -14.70
CA GLY A 309 -15.32 -9.22 -16.00
C GLY A 309 -14.49 -8.19 -16.79
N LEU A 310 -14.47 -6.91 -16.37
CA LEU A 310 -13.67 -5.86 -17.00
C LEU A 310 -12.33 -5.62 -16.29
N SER A 311 -12.03 -6.33 -15.21
CA SER A 311 -10.78 -6.16 -14.44
C SER A 311 -9.52 -6.36 -15.28
N GLY A 312 -9.52 -7.36 -16.18
CA GLY A 312 -8.41 -7.57 -17.11
C GLY A 312 -8.14 -6.39 -18.05
N LEU A 313 -9.14 -5.54 -18.31
CA LEU A 313 -9.04 -4.36 -19.18
C LEU A 313 -8.65 -3.08 -18.42
N ALA A 314 -8.81 -3.07 -17.10
CA ALA A 314 -8.46 -1.94 -16.23
C ALA A 314 -6.95 -1.84 -15.93
N SER A 315 -6.16 -2.76 -16.48
CA SER A 315 -4.77 -3.10 -16.16
C SER A 315 -3.96 -1.94 -15.56
N ARG A 316 -3.77 -1.99 -14.24
CA ARG A 316 -2.66 -1.34 -13.54
C ARG A 316 -1.41 -2.22 -13.76
N PRO A 317 -0.24 -1.67 -14.11
CA PRO A 317 1.00 -2.44 -14.09
C PRO A 317 1.19 -3.02 -12.69
N GLY A 318 1.11 -4.35 -12.54
CA GLY A 318 1.25 -5.04 -11.25
C GLY A 318 -0.05 -5.66 -10.68
N ALA A 319 -1.18 -5.63 -11.39
CA ALA A 319 -2.31 -6.52 -11.10
C ALA A 319 -2.03 -7.96 -11.60
#